data_AF-A0A0D6L4W7-F1
#
_entry.id   AF-A0A0D6L4W7-F1
#
_cell.length_a   1.000
_cell.length_b   1.000
_cell.length_c   1.000
_cell.angle_alpha   90.00
_cell.angle_beta   90.00
_cell.angle_gamma   90.00
#
_symmetry.space_group_name_H-M   'P 1'
#
loop_
_entity.id
_entity.type
_entity.pdbx_description
1 polymer ?
#
loop_
_entity_poly.entity_id
_entity_poly.type
_entity_poly.pdbx_seq_one_letter_code
_entity_poly.pdbx_strand_id
1 'polypeptide(L)'
;MFEGMKPFGSIVQFHSDQAAIIGNVPKQFFKCVVMKKRNARPCPDNIGRLFFVFVFNRKDILGSQYICRTPKRSEIMAEANSVLHVKLDGVIGEKTSSKFDVVSMTMNVNLGLSDLLHGLEKAKTDKNVQGIFLELGNVSCGYATAKEIRNAINNFEESGKFVVAYNSGEYVGLGKYYISSAANELYGFPTSTMEFLGLGGELTFFKKTFDKLDIDVEIIRGTNNDFKSAVEPFFLEKMSDSSRLQMQTYVDNIWRSMREDIAKDRKISADDLNRYADEMAIKR
;
A
#
# COMPACT_ATOMS: atom_id res chain seq x y z
N MET A 1 -2.13 -14.04 -28.57
CA MET A 1 -1.15 -14.62 -27.63
C MET A 1 -1.49 -14.19 -26.20
N PHE A 2 -2.66 -14.58 -25.70
CA PHE A 2 -3.16 -14.25 -24.36
C PHE A 2 -3.19 -15.50 -23.48
N GLU A 3 -2.04 -16.14 -23.25
CA GLU A 3 -1.97 -17.28 -22.32
C GLU A 3 -1.99 -16.85 -20.85
N GLY A 4 -1.90 -15.54 -20.56
CA GLY A 4 -1.74 -15.01 -19.21
C GLY A 4 -3.03 -14.59 -18.47
N MET A 5 -4.08 -14.16 -19.18
CA MET A 5 -5.36 -13.76 -18.58
C MET A 5 -6.49 -14.60 -19.16
N LYS A 6 -7.04 -15.49 -18.34
CA LYS A 6 -8.18 -16.34 -18.73
C LYS A 6 -9.48 -15.52 -18.66
N PRO A 7 -10.32 -15.50 -19.70
CA PRO A 7 -11.65 -14.90 -19.60
C PRO A 7 -12.53 -15.73 -18.65
N PHE A 8 -13.34 -15.06 -17.84
CA PHE A 8 -14.23 -15.73 -16.88
C PHE A 8 -15.37 -16.44 -17.62
N GLY A 9 -15.42 -17.78 -17.53
CA GLY A 9 -16.51 -18.59 -18.06
C GLY A 9 -17.83 -18.34 -17.31
N SER A 10 -18.95 -18.57 -17.99
CA SER A 10 -20.32 -18.28 -17.51
C SER A 10 -20.56 -18.61 -16.03
N ILE A 11 -20.83 -17.56 -15.24
CA ILE A 11 -21.13 -17.66 -13.80
C ILE A 11 -22.50 -18.31 -13.59
N VAL A 12 -22.51 -19.42 -12.85
CA VAL A 12 -23.69 -19.87 -12.10
C VAL A 12 -23.93 -18.85 -10.98
N GLN A 13 -25.10 -18.20 -10.96
CA GLN A 13 -25.46 -17.27 -9.90
C GLN A 13 -25.55 -18.00 -8.56
N PHE A 14 -24.49 -17.90 -7.74
CA PHE A 14 -24.59 -18.24 -6.33
C PHE A 14 -25.54 -17.24 -5.66
N HIS A 15 -26.63 -17.76 -5.12
CA HIS A 15 -27.58 -16.97 -4.34
C HIS A 15 -26.90 -16.31 -3.15
N SER A 16 -27.35 -15.11 -2.82
CA SER A 16 -26.76 -14.24 -1.81
C SER A 16 -27.10 -14.68 -0.38
N ASP A 17 -26.57 -15.82 0.05
CA ASP A 17 -26.74 -16.35 1.42
C ASP A 17 -25.44 -17.00 1.95
N GLN A 18 -24.35 -16.21 1.99
CA GLN A 18 -23.21 -16.37 2.93
C GLN A 18 -22.17 -15.23 2.75
N ALA A 19 -22.59 -13.99 3.00
CA ALA A 19 -21.72 -12.82 3.06
C ALA A 19 -21.55 -12.34 4.51
N ALA A 20 -20.80 -13.09 5.32
CA ALA A 20 -20.55 -12.75 6.72
C ALA A 20 -19.18 -13.26 7.21
N ILE A 21 -18.13 -12.46 6.98
CA ILE A 21 -16.92 -12.32 7.81
C ILE A 21 -16.19 -11.06 7.31
N ILE A 22 -15.55 -10.31 8.22
CA ILE A 22 -15.07 -8.92 8.06
C ILE A 22 -16.23 -7.91 8.02
N GLY A 23 -16.42 -7.18 9.13
CA GLY A 23 -17.48 -6.16 9.25
C GLY A 23 -18.23 -6.12 10.59
N ASN A 24 -17.78 -6.81 11.63
CA ASN A 24 -18.44 -6.77 12.95
C ASN A 24 -18.05 -5.50 13.73
N VAL A 25 -18.64 -4.36 13.36
CA VAL A 25 -18.72 -3.19 14.24
C VAL A 25 -19.62 -3.56 15.42
N PRO A 26 -19.14 -3.49 16.69
CA PRO A 26 -19.93 -3.97 17.82
C PRO A 26 -21.21 -3.14 18.01
N LYS A 27 -22.36 -3.73 17.67
CA LYS A 27 -23.70 -3.22 17.98
C LYS A 27 -24.01 -3.34 19.49
N GLN A 28 -23.21 -2.67 20.34
CA GLN A 28 -23.47 -2.55 21.77
C GLN A 28 -22.99 -1.20 22.35
N PHE A 29 -23.45 -0.05 21.84
CA PHE A 29 -23.39 1.21 22.59
C PHE A 29 -24.41 2.26 22.09
N PHE A 30 -25.71 2.01 22.30
CA PHE A 30 -26.73 3.08 22.25
C PHE A 30 -27.88 2.83 23.25
N LYS A 31 -27.61 3.12 24.54
CA LYS A 31 -28.65 3.51 25.50
C LYS A 31 -28.08 4.20 26.74
N CYS A 32 -27.70 5.47 26.59
CA CYS A 32 -27.87 6.54 27.59
C CYS A 32 -27.26 7.86 27.10
N VAL A 33 -28.01 8.63 26.33
CA VAL A 33 -27.82 10.09 26.32
C VAL A 33 -28.52 10.62 27.58
N VAL A 34 -27.76 10.80 28.65
CA VAL A 34 -28.18 11.60 29.82
C VAL A 34 -27.04 12.56 30.15
N MET A 35 -27.14 13.80 29.67
CA MET A 35 -26.28 14.87 30.15
C MET A 35 -26.56 15.15 31.62
N LYS A 36 -25.58 14.96 32.51
CA LYS A 36 -25.59 15.64 33.82
C LYS A 36 -24.18 16.02 34.28
N LYS A 37 -24.06 17.29 34.64
CA LYS A 37 -22.84 18.05 34.95
C LYS A 37 -22.50 17.95 36.46
N ARG A 38 -21.25 17.59 36.81
CA ARG A 38 -20.41 18.15 37.92
C ARG A 38 -19.29 17.22 38.41
N ASN A 39 -18.06 17.77 38.51
CA ASN A 39 -17.03 17.63 39.57
C ASN A 39 -16.50 16.22 39.96
N ALA A 40 -15.22 15.97 40.30
CA ALA A 40 -14.05 16.85 40.53
C ALA A 40 -12.69 16.12 40.33
N ARG A 41 -11.71 16.85 39.75
CA ARG A 41 -10.32 17.20 40.19
C ARG A 41 -9.38 16.23 41.00
N PRO A 42 -8.03 16.49 41.04
CA PRO A 42 -7.03 15.46 40.71
C PRO A 42 -5.81 15.36 41.67
N CYS A 43 -4.74 14.68 41.21
CA CYS A 43 -3.34 14.77 41.68
C CYS A 43 -3.02 14.18 43.07
N PRO A 44 -1.73 14.12 43.47
CA PRO A 44 -0.50 14.29 42.66
C PRO A 44 0.06 12.90 42.26
N ASP A 45 1.34 12.60 41.99
CA ASP A 45 2.66 13.29 42.00
C ASP A 45 3.62 12.43 41.11
N ASN A 46 4.83 12.78 40.65
CA ASN A 46 5.67 13.99 40.58
C ASN A 46 6.72 13.70 39.47
N ILE A 47 7.40 14.61 38.75
CA ILE A 47 7.44 16.07 38.66
C ILE A 47 7.23 16.46 37.19
N GLY A 48 6.50 17.54 36.88
CA GLY A 48 6.36 18.02 35.48
C GLY A 48 5.56 19.30 35.23
N ARG A 49 5.30 20.14 36.25
CA ARG A 49 4.66 21.48 36.19
C ARG A 49 3.44 21.67 35.27
N LEU A 50 2.24 21.65 35.88
CA LEU A 50 1.31 22.77 35.73
C LEU A 50 0.47 22.93 37.01
N PHE A 51 0.36 24.16 37.53
CA PHE A 51 -0.29 24.45 38.82
C PHE A 51 -1.83 24.41 38.73
N PHE A 52 -2.49 23.63 39.58
CA PHE A 52 -3.84 23.93 40.08
C PHE A 52 -4.07 23.34 41.48
N VAL A 53 -4.05 24.19 42.51
CA VAL A 53 -4.28 23.82 43.91
C VAL A 53 -5.76 23.57 44.14
N PHE A 54 -6.15 22.34 44.54
CA PHE A 54 -7.46 22.08 45.14
C PHE A 54 -7.31 21.20 46.39
N VAL A 55 -7.58 21.80 47.55
CA VAL A 55 -7.59 21.13 48.86
C VAL A 55 -8.86 20.32 49.02
N PHE A 56 -8.74 19.01 49.27
CA PHE A 56 -9.83 18.17 49.79
C PHE A 56 -9.32 17.30 50.94
N ASN A 57 -10.20 17.09 51.93
CA ASN A 57 -9.84 16.56 53.25
C ASN A 57 -9.61 15.05 53.26
N ARG A 58 -8.77 14.61 54.21
CA ARG A 58 -8.52 13.19 54.52
C ARG A 58 -9.83 12.44 54.83
N LYS A 59 -10.06 11.31 54.16
CA LYS A 59 -10.32 9.98 54.76
C LYS A 59 -10.39 8.87 53.70
N ASP A 60 -10.10 7.66 54.16
CA ASP A 60 -10.37 6.34 53.55
C ASP A 60 -9.62 5.96 52.26
N ILE A 61 -8.43 5.41 52.48
CA ILE A 61 -7.66 4.62 51.49
C ILE A 61 -8.14 3.17 51.58
N LEU A 62 -8.76 2.66 50.51
CA LEU A 62 -8.89 1.22 50.25
C LEU A 62 -8.42 0.93 48.82
N GLY A 63 -7.35 0.14 48.72
CA GLY A 63 -6.70 -0.13 47.44
C GLY A 63 -7.51 -1.06 46.55
N SER A 64 -8.04 -0.53 45.45
CA SER A 64 -8.44 -1.34 44.30
C SER A 64 -7.34 -1.25 43.25
N GLN A 65 -6.55 -2.33 43.11
CA GLN A 65 -5.66 -2.47 41.96
C GLN A 65 -6.52 -2.75 40.73
N TYR A 66 -6.86 -1.70 39.99
CA TYR A 66 -7.39 -1.83 38.63
C TYR A 66 -6.28 -2.35 37.73
N ILE A 67 -6.07 -3.67 37.76
CA ILE A 67 -5.26 -4.39 36.78
C ILE A 67 -5.95 -4.16 35.44
N CYS A 68 -5.39 -3.25 34.65
CA CYS A 68 -5.79 -3.05 33.27
C CYS A 68 -5.39 -4.30 32.50
N ARG A 69 -6.30 -5.29 32.46
CA ARG A 69 -6.16 -6.47 31.61
C ARG A 69 -6.12 -5.96 30.17
N THR A 70 -4.92 -5.88 29.62
CA THR A 70 -4.77 -5.90 28.17
C THR A 70 -5.52 -7.13 27.67
N PRO A 71 -6.49 -6.99 26.75
CA PRO A 71 -7.15 -8.15 26.19
C PRO A 71 -6.06 -9.00 25.54
N LYS A 72 -5.89 -10.25 26.01
CA LYS A 72 -5.10 -11.24 25.27
C LYS A 72 -5.68 -11.23 23.86
N ARG A 73 -4.86 -10.84 22.87
CA ARG A 73 -5.22 -10.96 21.45
C ARG A 73 -5.43 -12.45 21.21
N SER A 74 -6.70 -12.88 21.23
CA SER A 74 -7.06 -14.24 20.87
C SER A 74 -6.56 -14.46 19.45
N GLU A 75 -5.74 -15.49 19.26
CA GLU A 75 -5.33 -15.90 17.93
C GLU A 75 -6.60 -16.38 17.22
N ILE A 76 -7.09 -15.54 16.31
CA ILE A 76 -8.18 -15.89 15.40
C ILE A 76 -7.57 -16.86 14.40
N MET A 77 -7.57 -18.14 14.76
CA MET A 77 -7.18 -19.21 13.86
C MET A 77 -8.20 -19.27 12.73
N ALA A 78 -7.72 -19.34 11.48
CA ALA A 78 -8.62 -19.46 10.34
C ALA A 78 -9.38 -20.78 10.39
N GLU A 79 -10.61 -20.83 9.88
CA GLU A 79 -11.33 -22.11 9.76
C GLU A 79 -10.67 -23.02 8.74
N ALA A 80 -10.81 -24.33 8.92
CA ALA A 80 -10.18 -25.32 8.06
C ALA A 80 -10.65 -25.18 6.60
N ASN A 81 -9.70 -25.30 5.67
CA ASN A 81 -9.91 -25.13 4.22
C ASN A 81 -10.30 -23.70 3.79
N SER A 82 -9.89 -22.69 4.53
CA SER A 82 -10.15 -21.28 4.20
C SER A 82 -9.23 -20.75 3.09
N VAL A 83 -9.71 -19.74 2.38
CA VAL A 83 -8.94 -18.94 1.42
C VAL A 83 -8.83 -17.53 1.98
N LEU A 84 -7.61 -16.98 2.04
CA LEU A 84 -7.40 -15.63 2.53
C LEU A 84 -7.73 -14.62 1.41
N HIS A 85 -8.80 -13.85 1.57
CA HIS A 85 -9.09 -12.71 0.70
C HIS A 85 -8.23 -11.52 1.12
N VAL A 86 -7.28 -11.14 0.26
CA VAL A 86 -6.44 -9.95 0.42
C VAL A 86 -6.91 -8.91 -0.58
N LYS A 87 -7.55 -7.83 -0.11
CA LYS A 87 -7.92 -6.70 -0.96
C LYS A 87 -6.88 -5.58 -0.85
N LEU A 88 -6.25 -5.24 -1.97
CA LEU A 88 -5.32 -4.12 -2.11
C LEU A 88 -6.01 -2.97 -2.84
N ASP A 89 -6.37 -1.93 -2.10
CA ASP A 89 -7.08 -0.77 -2.62
C ASP A 89 -6.60 0.51 -1.92
N GLY A 90 -6.48 1.60 -2.67
CA GLY A 90 -5.91 2.86 -2.18
C GLY A 90 -4.39 2.83 -1.97
N VAL A 91 -3.90 3.71 -1.10
CA VAL A 91 -2.47 3.94 -0.87
C VAL A 91 -1.90 2.94 0.14
N ILE A 92 -0.91 2.16 -0.28
CA ILE A 92 -0.12 1.30 0.63
C ILE A 92 1.05 2.12 1.16
N GLY A 93 1.06 2.38 2.47
CA GLY A 93 2.16 3.05 3.15
C GLY A 93 3.14 2.05 3.79
N GLU A 94 4.26 2.53 4.32
CA GLU A 94 5.21 1.66 5.06
C GLU A 94 4.60 1.06 6.34
N LYS A 95 3.74 1.84 7.02
CA LYS A 95 3.10 1.50 8.29
C LYS A 95 1.60 1.74 8.20
N THR A 96 0.81 0.86 8.81
CA THR A 96 -0.64 1.06 8.90
C THR A 96 -0.91 2.33 9.68
N SER A 97 -1.79 3.17 9.13
CA SER A 97 -2.21 4.40 9.80
C SER A 97 -3.71 4.58 9.67
N SER A 98 -4.32 5.02 10.76
CA SER A 98 -5.75 5.32 10.83
C SER A 98 -5.90 6.79 11.20
N LYS A 99 -6.47 7.58 10.30
CA LYS A 99 -6.74 9.01 10.51
C LYS A 99 -8.23 9.23 10.49
N PHE A 100 -8.77 9.93 11.50
CA PHE A 100 -10.13 10.42 11.44
C PHE A 100 -10.17 11.67 10.56
N ASP A 101 -11.00 11.64 9.52
CA ASP A 101 -11.29 12.79 8.68
C ASP A 101 -12.52 13.51 9.25
N VAL A 102 -12.30 14.75 9.69
CA VAL A 102 -13.32 15.58 10.34
C VAL A 102 -14.34 16.13 9.34
N VAL A 103 -14.01 16.16 8.04
CA VAL A 103 -14.89 16.68 6.98
C VAL A 103 -15.84 15.59 6.49
N SER A 104 -15.32 14.39 6.20
CA SER A 104 -16.16 13.24 5.81
C SER A 104 -16.79 12.52 7.01
N MET A 105 -16.30 12.79 8.23
CA MET A 105 -16.64 12.08 9.47
C MET A 105 -16.34 10.57 9.41
N THR A 106 -15.34 10.16 8.59
CA THR A 106 -14.92 8.77 8.41
C THR A 106 -13.54 8.47 9.00
N MET A 107 -13.31 7.22 9.39
CA MET A 107 -11.98 6.71 9.68
C MET A 107 -11.31 6.24 8.38
N ASN A 108 -10.32 6.97 7.90
CA ASN A 108 -9.50 6.59 6.76
C ASN A 108 -8.36 5.70 7.27
N VAL A 109 -8.39 4.42 6.87
CA VAL A 109 -7.38 3.41 7.24
C VAL A 109 -6.53 3.10 6.01
N ASN A 110 -5.25 3.43 6.07
CA ASN A 110 -4.28 3.06 5.04
C ASN A 110 -3.52 1.82 5.51
N LEU A 111 -3.47 0.79 4.66
CA LEU A 111 -2.76 -0.46 4.95
C LEU A 111 -1.24 -0.23 4.90
N GLY A 112 -0.54 -0.77 5.90
CA GLY A 112 0.92 -0.80 5.95
C GLY A 112 1.51 -2.02 5.26
N LEU A 113 2.58 -1.83 4.49
CA LEU A 113 3.41 -2.90 3.93
C LEU A 113 3.83 -3.89 5.03
N SER A 114 4.30 -3.39 6.17
CA SER A 114 4.76 -4.24 7.29
C SER A 114 3.68 -5.22 7.78
N ASP A 115 2.42 -4.76 7.92
CA ASP A 115 1.32 -5.59 8.39
C ASP A 115 0.83 -6.57 7.31
N LEU A 116 0.87 -6.15 6.04
CA LEU A 116 0.57 -7.03 4.91
C LEU A 116 1.59 -8.16 4.79
N LEU A 117 2.89 -7.86 4.83
CA LEU A 117 3.96 -8.87 4.77
C LEU A 117 3.85 -9.86 5.94
N HIS A 118 3.58 -9.35 7.15
CA HIS A 118 3.35 -10.19 8.33
C HIS A 118 2.08 -11.05 8.21
N GLY A 119 1.02 -10.54 7.58
CA GLY A 119 -0.19 -11.29 7.27
C GLY A 119 0.05 -12.44 6.29
N LEU A 120 0.81 -12.19 5.23
CA LEU A 120 1.18 -13.20 4.23
C LEU A 120 2.06 -14.30 4.83
N GLU A 121 3.06 -13.96 5.65
CA GLU A 121 3.92 -14.96 6.31
C GLU A 121 3.15 -15.83 7.33
N LYS A 122 2.15 -15.26 8.01
CA LYS A 122 1.21 -16.03 8.83
C LYS A 122 0.32 -16.95 8.00
N ALA A 123 -0.22 -16.44 6.90
CA ALA A 123 -1.04 -17.24 5.98
C ALA A 123 -0.24 -18.40 5.36
N LYS A 124 1.05 -18.20 5.09
CA LYS A 124 1.98 -19.23 4.62
C LYS A 124 2.11 -20.37 5.63
N THR A 125 2.29 -20.05 6.91
CA THR A 125 2.54 -21.03 7.99
C THR A 125 1.27 -21.65 8.60
N ASP A 126 0.10 -21.02 8.48
CA ASP A 126 -1.18 -21.58 8.94
C ASP A 126 -1.62 -22.78 8.08
N LYS A 127 -1.93 -23.93 8.71
CA LYS A 127 -2.39 -25.15 8.00
C LYS A 127 -3.84 -25.06 7.52
N ASN A 128 -4.63 -24.15 8.07
CA ASN A 128 -6.04 -24.01 7.74
C ASN A 128 -6.26 -23.23 6.43
N VAL A 129 -5.33 -22.33 6.09
CA VAL A 129 -5.35 -21.52 4.86
C VAL A 129 -4.77 -22.32 3.69
N GLN A 130 -5.58 -22.56 2.65
CA GLN A 130 -5.20 -23.33 1.45
C GLN A 130 -4.58 -22.47 0.35
N GLY A 131 -4.90 -21.18 0.32
CA GLY A 131 -4.47 -20.26 -0.72
C GLY A 131 -4.90 -18.82 -0.46
N ILE A 132 -4.53 -17.92 -1.37
CA ILE A 132 -4.89 -16.51 -1.34
C ILE A 132 -5.74 -16.16 -2.56
N PHE A 133 -6.81 -15.40 -2.32
CA PHE A 133 -7.50 -14.63 -3.35
C PHE A 133 -7.09 -13.16 -3.22
N LEU A 134 -6.32 -12.67 -4.19
CA LEU A 134 -5.74 -11.33 -4.19
C LEU A 134 -6.57 -10.41 -5.10
N GLU A 135 -7.37 -9.53 -4.51
CA GLU A 135 -8.15 -8.52 -5.25
C GLU A 135 -7.37 -7.21 -5.31
N LEU A 136 -6.95 -6.78 -6.51
CA LEU A 136 -6.28 -5.50 -6.73
C LEU A 136 -7.26 -4.47 -7.30
N GLY A 137 -7.64 -3.50 -6.48
CA GLY A 137 -8.42 -2.32 -6.85
C GLY A 137 -7.53 -1.19 -7.40
N ASN A 138 -7.69 0.01 -6.86
CA ASN A 138 -6.89 1.18 -7.21
C ASN A 138 -5.66 1.27 -6.30
N VAL A 139 -4.79 0.25 -6.38
CA VAL A 139 -3.57 0.17 -5.59
C VAL A 139 -2.56 1.24 -6.02
N SER A 140 -2.08 2.04 -5.05
CA SER A 140 -1.06 3.07 -5.24
C SER A 140 0.09 2.84 -4.28
N CYS A 141 1.26 2.51 -4.82
CA CYS A 141 2.50 2.27 -4.07
C CYS A 141 3.73 2.47 -4.96
N GLY A 142 4.92 2.62 -4.36
CA GLY A 142 6.18 2.70 -5.10
C GLY A 142 6.64 1.33 -5.61
N TYR A 143 7.48 1.30 -6.66
CA TYR A 143 7.99 0.05 -7.25
C TYR A 143 8.73 -0.85 -6.25
N ALA A 144 9.41 -0.27 -5.25
CA ALA A 144 10.02 -1.05 -4.16
C ALA A 144 8.98 -1.76 -3.29
N THR A 145 7.94 -1.02 -2.84
CA THR A 145 6.79 -1.59 -2.12
C THR A 145 6.10 -2.69 -2.93
N ALA A 146 5.88 -2.46 -4.23
CA ALA A 146 5.31 -3.44 -5.14
C ALA A 146 6.18 -4.70 -5.28
N LYS A 147 7.52 -4.55 -5.31
CA LYS A 147 8.46 -5.67 -5.34
C LYS A 147 8.46 -6.48 -4.04
N GLU A 148 8.36 -5.84 -2.87
CA GLU A 148 8.23 -6.56 -1.61
C GLU A 148 6.92 -7.36 -1.53
N ILE A 149 5.79 -6.79 -2.00
CA ILE A 149 4.52 -7.51 -2.10
C ILE A 149 4.64 -8.69 -3.07
N ARG A 150 5.25 -8.49 -4.25
CA ARG A 150 5.53 -9.55 -5.24
C ARG A 150 6.38 -10.68 -4.64
N ASN A 151 7.47 -10.34 -3.95
CA ASN A 151 8.34 -11.31 -3.29
C ASN A 151 7.57 -12.11 -2.22
N ALA A 152 6.70 -11.47 -1.44
CA ALA A 152 5.89 -12.16 -0.44
C ALA A 152 4.83 -13.09 -1.05
N ILE A 153 4.25 -12.74 -2.21
CA ILE A 153 3.36 -13.62 -2.98
C ILE A 153 4.14 -14.85 -3.47
N ASN A 154 5.29 -14.64 -4.13
CA ASN A 154 6.13 -15.74 -4.61
C ASN A 154 6.59 -16.66 -3.46
N ASN A 155 7.02 -16.07 -2.33
CA ASN A 155 7.38 -16.81 -1.12
C ASN A 155 6.20 -17.60 -0.51
N PHE A 156 4.96 -17.15 -0.69
CA PHE A 156 3.77 -17.89 -0.28
C PHE A 156 3.49 -19.06 -1.24
N GLU A 157 3.61 -18.86 -2.55
CA GLU A 157 3.46 -19.93 -3.55
C GLU A 157 4.50 -21.05 -3.40
N GLU A 158 5.74 -20.71 -3.03
CA GLU A 158 6.79 -21.69 -2.70
C GLU A 158 6.41 -22.65 -1.56
N SER A 159 5.38 -22.34 -0.75
CA SER A 159 4.84 -23.28 0.25
C SER A 159 3.91 -24.36 -0.32
N GLY A 160 3.65 -24.35 -1.63
CA GLY A 160 2.74 -25.28 -2.32
C GLY A 160 1.27 -24.85 -2.27
N LYS A 161 0.98 -23.63 -1.81
CA LYS A 161 -0.36 -23.04 -1.75
C LYS A 161 -0.63 -22.19 -2.98
N PHE A 162 -1.88 -22.15 -3.44
CA PHE A 162 -2.24 -21.41 -4.65
C PHE A 162 -2.46 -19.91 -4.36
N VAL A 163 -2.15 -19.06 -5.34
CA VAL A 163 -2.58 -17.66 -5.36
C VAL A 163 -3.33 -17.35 -6.64
N VAL A 164 -4.52 -16.76 -6.50
CA VAL A 164 -5.34 -16.28 -7.60
C VAL A 164 -5.44 -14.76 -7.47
N ALA A 165 -4.92 -14.03 -8.46
CA ALA A 165 -5.05 -12.58 -8.53
C ALA A 165 -6.22 -12.16 -9.43
N TYR A 166 -6.96 -11.15 -8.98
CA TYR A 166 -8.03 -10.50 -9.71
C TYR A 166 -7.81 -8.99 -9.77
N ASN A 167 -7.55 -8.48 -10.96
CA ASN A 167 -7.49 -7.06 -11.24
C ASN A 167 -8.93 -6.51 -11.38
N SER A 168 -9.44 -5.88 -10.32
CA SER A 168 -10.78 -5.30 -10.33
C SER A 168 -10.78 -3.89 -10.96
N GLY A 169 -11.88 -3.52 -11.62
CA GLY A 169 -12.02 -2.24 -12.32
C GLY A 169 -11.59 -2.25 -13.79
N GLU A 170 -11.83 -1.12 -14.46
CA GLU A 170 -11.67 -0.97 -15.91
C GLU A 170 -10.22 -0.73 -16.35
N TYR A 171 -9.31 -0.45 -15.41
CA TYR A 171 -7.92 -0.10 -15.70
C TYR A 171 -6.91 -1.00 -14.98
N VAL A 172 -5.90 -1.44 -15.72
CA VAL A 172 -4.76 -2.22 -15.22
C VAL A 172 -3.46 -1.59 -15.70
N GLY A 173 -2.94 -0.63 -14.91
CA GLY A 173 -1.63 -0.01 -15.14
C GLY A 173 -0.46 -0.89 -14.68
N LEU A 174 0.75 -0.53 -15.13
CA LEU A 174 1.98 -1.32 -14.94
C LEU A 174 2.24 -1.77 -13.49
N GLY A 175 2.15 -0.87 -12.50
CA GLY A 175 2.44 -1.21 -11.10
C GLY A 175 1.47 -2.24 -10.51
N LYS A 176 0.19 -2.15 -10.88
CA LYS A 176 -0.85 -3.13 -10.51
C LYS A 176 -0.61 -4.47 -11.21
N TYR A 177 -0.29 -4.43 -12.51
CA TYR A 177 0.08 -5.63 -13.26
C TYR A 177 1.31 -6.32 -12.64
N TYR A 178 2.34 -5.56 -12.25
CA TYR A 178 3.58 -6.06 -11.65
C TYR A 178 3.37 -6.77 -10.31
N ILE A 179 2.38 -6.39 -9.50
CA ILE A 179 2.01 -7.19 -8.31
C ILE A 179 1.23 -8.43 -8.76
N SER A 180 0.20 -8.24 -9.59
CA SER A 180 -0.74 -9.31 -9.98
C SER A 180 -0.11 -10.46 -10.79
N SER A 181 0.97 -10.19 -11.52
CA SER A 181 1.72 -11.16 -12.35
C SER A 181 2.67 -12.06 -11.55
N ALA A 182 2.68 -11.93 -10.22
CA ALA A 182 3.29 -12.89 -9.30
C ALA A 182 2.40 -14.12 -9.07
N ALA A 183 1.08 -13.96 -9.20
CA ALA A 183 0.13 -15.03 -8.92
C ALA A 183 0.10 -16.12 -10.01
N ASN A 184 -0.10 -17.37 -9.59
CA ASN A 184 -0.30 -18.54 -10.46
C ASN A 184 -1.34 -18.25 -11.55
N GLU A 185 -2.52 -17.77 -11.13
CA GLU A 185 -3.60 -17.38 -12.02
C GLU A 185 -3.92 -15.90 -11.91
N LEU A 186 -4.13 -15.27 -13.07
CA LEU A 186 -4.44 -13.86 -13.18
C LEU A 186 -5.74 -13.65 -13.98
N TYR A 187 -6.68 -12.95 -13.37
CA TYR A 187 -7.99 -12.63 -13.92
C TYR A 187 -8.23 -11.11 -13.92
N GLY A 188 -9.14 -10.66 -14.78
CA GLY A 188 -9.62 -9.28 -14.89
C GLY A 188 -10.81 -9.23 -15.84
N PHE A 189 -11.50 -8.09 -15.94
CA PHE A 189 -12.65 -8.02 -16.85
C PHE A 189 -12.21 -8.07 -18.33
N PRO A 190 -12.98 -8.71 -19.21
CA PRO A 190 -12.69 -8.72 -20.66
C PRO A 190 -12.67 -7.33 -21.30
N THR A 191 -13.29 -6.34 -20.65
CA THR A 191 -13.38 -4.94 -21.08
C THR A 191 -12.36 -4.03 -20.39
N SER A 192 -11.52 -4.54 -19.49
CA SER A 192 -10.47 -3.73 -18.86
C SER A 192 -9.39 -3.35 -19.86
N THR A 193 -9.05 -2.06 -19.92
CA THR A 193 -7.84 -1.58 -20.59
C THR A 193 -6.62 -1.94 -19.75
N MET A 194 -5.68 -2.66 -20.35
CA MET A 194 -4.38 -2.97 -19.77
C MET A 194 -3.33 -2.05 -20.39
N GLU A 195 -2.65 -1.27 -19.55
CA GLU A 195 -1.50 -0.47 -19.95
C GLU A 195 -0.20 -1.19 -19.56
N PHE A 196 0.61 -1.52 -20.56
CA PHE A 196 1.95 -2.06 -20.38
C PHE A 196 2.93 -1.19 -21.17
N LEU A 197 3.35 -0.08 -20.56
CA LEU A 197 4.34 0.85 -21.09
C LEU A 197 5.65 0.74 -20.30
N GLY A 198 6.73 1.20 -20.91
CA GLY A 198 8.02 1.33 -20.23
C GLY A 198 8.02 2.44 -19.19
N LEU A 199 9.07 2.49 -18.37
CA LEU A 199 9.24 3.56 -17.40
C LEU A 199 9.82 4.82 -18.06
N GLY A 200 9.27 5.97 -17.71
CA GLY A 200 9.74 7.29 -18.13
C GLY A 200 9.67 8.30 -16.99
N GLY A 201 10.28 9.46 -17.18
CA GLY A 201 10.25 10.55 -16.24
C GLY A 201 10.45 11.89 -16.94
N GLU A 202 9.71 12.90 -16.48
CA GLU A 202 9.77 14.27 -16.97
C GLU A 202 10.28 15.21 -15.88
N LEU A 203 10.95 16.29 -16.28
CA LEU A 203 11.48 17.30 -15.38
C LEU A 203 11.28 18.68 -15.99
N THR A 204 10.53 19.53 -15.28
CA THR A 204 10.26 20.91 -15.67
C THR A 204 11.41 21.83 -15.28
N PHE A 205 11.80 22.74 -16.17
CA PHE A 205 12.82 23.75 -15.93
C PHE A 205 12.20 25.15 -15.91
N PHE A 206 12.59 25.96 -14.92
CA PHE A 206 11.99 27.25 -14.58
C PHE A 206 12.90 28.45 -14.84
N LYS A 207 14.17 28.24 -15.25
CA LYS A 207 15.15 29.32 -15.49
C LYS A 207 14.58 30.46 -16.34
N LYS A 208 14.04 30.15 -17.53
CA LYS A 208 13.38 31.12 -18.44
C LYS A 208 12.14 31.81 -17.85
N THR A 209 11.53 31.25 -16.82
CA THR A 209 10.41 31.88 -16.10
C THR A 209 10.95 32.89 -15.09
N PHE A 210 12.00 32.55 -14.35
CA PHE A 210 12.66 33.48 -13.42
C PHE A 210 13.33 34.65 -14.15
N ASP A 211 13.96 34.40 -15.30
CA ASP A 211 14.55 35.44 -16.16
C ASP A 211 13.51 36.44 -16.69
N LYS A 212 12.23 36.07 -16.75
CA LYS A 212 11.11 36.95 -17.15
C LYS A 212 10.45 37.67 -15.96
N LEU A 213 10.76 37.25 -14.74
CA LEU A 213 10.22 37.81 -13.51
C LEU A 213 11.26 38.62 -12.74
N ASP A 214 12.45 38.83 -13.32
CA ASP A 214 13.62 39.43 -12.70
C ASP A 214 13.98 38.77 -11.34
N ILE A 215 13.90 37.43 -11.28
CA ILE A 215 14.22 36.62 -10.10
C ILE A 215 15.59 35.96 -10.27
N ASP A 216 16.56 36.40 -9.47
CA ASP A 216 17.85 35.70 -9.34
C ASP A 216 17.76 34.57 -8.31
N VAL A 217 18.25 33.38 -8.68
CA VAL A 217 18.31 32.20 -7.81
C VAL A 217 19.76 31.91 -7.43
N GLU A 218 20.15 32.21 -6.19
CA GLU A 218 21.47 31.86 -5.66
C GLU A 218 21.51 30.38 -5.26
N ILE A 219 22.49 29.63 -5.79
CA ILE A 219 22.58 28.17 -5.60
C ILE A 219 23.96 27.79 -5.09
N ILE A 220 24.00 27.43 -3.80
CA ILE A 220 25.20 26.94 -3.15
C ILE A 220 25.32 25.43 -3.38
N ARG A 221 26.23 25.03 -4.27
CA ARG A 221 26.66 23.63 -4.47
C ARG A 221 28.14 23.47 -4.17
N GLY A 222 28.50 22.33 -3.58
CA GLY A 222 29.91 21.98 -3.38
C GLY A 222 30.63 21.75 -4.72
N THR A 223 31.93 22.03 -4.74
CA THR A 223 32.80 21.73 -5.89
C THR A 223 32.72 20.25 -6.27
N ASN A 224 32.70 19.94 -7.56
CA ASN A 224 32.58 18.58 -8.13
C ASN A 224 31.33 17.78 -7.70
N ASN A 225 30.23 18.47 -7.35
CA ASN A 225 28.97 17.83 -6.96
C ASN A 225 27.96 17.76 -8.12
N ASP A 226 28.34 17.05 -9.19
CA ASP A 226 27.59 17.04 -10.46
C ASP A 226 26.34 16.14 -10.45
N PHE A 227 26.18 15.31 -9.42
CA PHE A 227 25.02 14.42 -9.24
C PHE A 227 23.95 14.97 -8.28
N LYS A 228 24.15 16.16 -7.69
CA LYS A 228 23.11 16.85 -6.90
C LYS A 228 22.19 17.67 -7.82
N SER A 229 21.54 16.97 -8.73
CA SER A 229 20.75 17.54 -9.83
C SER A 229 19.41 18.18 -9.42
N ALA A 230 18.95 17.98 -8.18
CA ALA A 230 17.68 18.51 -7.67
C ALA A 230 17.52 20.04 -7.74
N VAL A 231 18.62 20.79 -7.90
CA VAL A 231 18.61 22.25 -8.09
C VAL A 231 18.65 22.69 -9.55
N GLU A 232 18.98 21.81 -10.50
CA GLU A 232 19.07 22.12 -11.94
C GLU A 232 17.83 22.79 -12.53
N PRO A 233 16.58 22.38 -12.18
CA PRO A 233 15.36 23.05 -12.61
C PRO A 233 15.33 24.56 -12.44
N PHE A 234 16.07 25.12 -11.47
CA PHE A 234 15.98 26.52 -11.11
C PHE A 234 17.02 27.42 -11.80
N PHE A 235 18.08 26.85 -12.40
CA PHE A 235 19.14 27.63 -13.06
C PHE A 235 19.56 27.14 -14.45
N LEU A 236 19.21 25.91 -14.84
CA LEU A 236 19.40 25.39 -16.18
C LEU A 236 18.09 25.40 -16.97
N GLU A 237 18.18 25.18 -18.27
CA GLU A 237 17.01 25.00 -19.16
C GLU A 237 16.71 23.53 -19.49
N LYS A 238 17.64 22.63 -19.17
CA LYS A 238 17.61 21.19 -19.45
C LYS A 238 18.49 20.44 -18.43
N MET A 239 18.30 19.13 -18.34
CA MET A 239 19.16 18.25 -17.53
C MET A 239 20.63 18.39 -17.94
N SER A 240 21.52 18.40 -16.96
CA SER A 240 22.94 18.16 -17.17
C SER A 240 23.20 16.72 -17.65
N ASP A 241 24.35 16.47 -18.26
CA ASP A 241 24.72 15.11 -18.71
C ASP A 241 24.83 14.14 -17.52
N SER A 242 25.32 14.62 -16.37
CA SER A 242 25.39 13.88 -15.11
C SER A 242 24.00 13.55 -14.55
N SER A 243 23.06 14.51 -14.56
CA SER A 243 21.66 14.28 -14.20
C SER A 243 20.99 13.27 -15.12
N ARG A 244 21.18 13.43 -16.44
CA ARG A 244 20.66 12.50 -17.45
C ARG A 244 21.18 11.09 -17.21
N LEU A 245 22.48 10.91 -17.03
CA LEU A 245 23.10 9.61 -16.77
C LEU A 245 22.56 8.95 -15.49
N GLN A 246 22.45 9.71 -14.39
CA GLN A 246 21.91 9.26 -13.11
C GLN A 246 20.46 8.79 -13.24
N MET A 247 19.60 9.62 -13.83
CA MET A 247 18.17 9.32 -13.98
C MET A 247 17.93 8.16 -14.93
N GLN A 248 18.65 8.11 -16.07
CA GLN A 248 18.56 7.00 -17.02
C GLN A 248 18.97 5.68 -16.35
N THR A 249 20.12 5.64 -15.69
CA THR A 249 20.61 4.46 -14.97
C THR A 249 19.63 3.99 -13.89
N TYR A 250 19.00 4.92 -13.16
CA TYR A 250 18.02 4.61 -12.14
C TYR A 250 16.75 3.96 -12.73
N VAL A 251 16.18 4.57 -13.77
CA VAL A 251 14.96 4.10 -14.45
C VAL A 251 15.19 2.75 -15.15
N ASP A 252 16.30 2.61 -15.88
CA ASP A 252 16.66 1.38 -16.60
C ASP A 252 16.83 0.19 -15.65
N ASN A 253 17.42 0.41 -14.47
CA ASN A 253 17.61 -0.64 -13.48
C ASN A 253 16.28 -1.12 -12.87
N ILE A 254 15.34 -0.20 -12.62
CA ILE A 254 14.00 -0.58 -12.14
C ILE A 254 13.25 -1.33 -13.24
N TRP A 255 13.24 -0.79 -14.47
CA TRP A 255 12.54 -1.41 -15.60
C TRP A 255 13.08 -2.80 -15.92
N ARG A 256 14.41 -2.97 -15.94
CA ARG A 256 15.08 -4.24 -16.12
C ARG A 256 14.70 -5.25 -15.05
N SER A 257 14.77 -4.88 -13.76
CA SER A 257 14.32 -5.75 -12.67
C SER A 257 12.84 -6.15 -12.83
N MET A 258 11.96 -5.21 -13.16
CA MET A 258 10.53 -5.52 -13.33
C MET A 258 10.30 -6.50 -14.48
N ARG A 259 10.97 -6.32 -15.62
CA ARG A 259 10.90 -7.26 -16.75
C ARG A 259 11.48 -8.63 -16.40
N GLU A 260 12.63 -8.70 -15.74
CA GLU A 260 13.26 -9.96 -15.30
C GLU A 260 12.34 -10.73 -14.33
N ASP A 261 11.76 -10.04 -13.35
CA ASP A 261 10.83 -10.63 -12.38
C ASP A 261 9.53 -11.15 -13.06
N ILE A 262 8.94 -10.37 -13.98
CA ILE A 262 7.74 -10.80 -14.74
C ILE A 262 8.07 -11.96 -15.69
N ALA A 263 9.20 -11.88 -16.39
CA ALA A 263 9.66 -12.90 -17.34
C ALA A 263 9.79 -14.28 -16.69
N LYS A 264 10.40 -14.32 -15.49
CA LYS A 264 10.56 -15.53 -14.68
C LYS A 264 9.20 -16.18 -14.37
N ASP A 265 8.27 -15.43 -13.79
CA ASP A 265 7.04 -16.00 -13.24
C ASP A 265 5.98 -16.26 -14.32
N ARG A 266 5.97 -15.46 -15.41
CA ARG A 266 5.04 -15.64 -16.55
C ARG A 266 5.61 -16.48 -17.70
N LYS A 267 6.88 -16.88 -17.65
CA LYS A 267 7.59 -17.70 -18.68
C LYS A 267 7.60 -17.05 -20.07
N ILE A 268 7.77 -15.73 -20.11
CA ILE A 268 7.88 -14.90 -21.34
C ILE A 268 9.31 -14.32 -21.35
N SER A 269 9.90 -14.09 -22.53
CA SER A 269 11.24 -13.47 -22.58
C SER A 269 11.20 -12.01 -22.10
N ALA A 270 12.25 -11.56 -21.40
CA ALA A 270 12.35 -10.16 -20.98
C ALA A 270 12.44 -9.19 -22.18
N ASP A 271 12.92 -9.66 -23.33
CA ASP A 271 13.04 -8.88 -24.56
C ASP A 271 11.69 -8.73 -25.27
N ASP A 272 10.84 -9.77 -25.27
CA ASP A 272 9.45 -9.65 -25.71
C ASP A 272 8.67 -8.66 -24.84
N LEU A 273 8.88 -8.68 -23.51
CA LEU A 273 8.28 -7.68 -22.62
C LEU A 273 8.76 -6.26 -22.96
N ASN A 274 10.04 -6.06 -23.32
CA ASN A 274 10.51 -4.74 -23.74
C ASN A 274 9.84 -4.32 -25.06
N ARG A 275 9.85 -5.22 -26.05
CA ARG A 275 9.23 -4.98 -27.36
C ARG A 275 7.74 -4.66 -27.24
N TYR A 276 6.99 -5.34 -26.38
CA TYR A 276 5.57 -5.03 -26.14
C TYR A 276 5.35 -3.63 -25.58
N ALA A 277 6.24 -3.15 -24.72
CA ALA A 277 6.22 -1.79 -24.18
C ALA A 277 6.60 -0.75 -25.24
N ASP A 278 7.67 -1.00 -26.01
CA ASP A 278 8.18 -0.09 -27.05
C ASP A 278 7.20 0.07 -28.23
N GLU A 279 6.64 -1.04 -28.71
CA GLU A 279 5.65 -1.07 -29.81
C GLU A 279 4.26 -0.61 -29.35
N MET A 280 4.03 -0.50 -28.03
CA MET A 280 2.71 -0.41 -27.40
C MET A 280 1.76 -1.49 -27.96
N ALA A 281 2.27 -2.72 -28.08
CA ALA A 281 1.57 -3.82 -28.75
C ALA A 281 0.34 -4.31 -27.96
N ILE A 282 0.32 -4.07 -26.64
CA ILE A 282 -0.82 -4.36 -25.77
C ILE A 282 -1.77 -3.16 -25.81
N LYS A 283 -2.73 -3.22 -26.76
CA LYS A 283 -3.87 -2.31 -26.85
C LYS A 283 -5.15 -3.13 -26.94
N ARG A 284 -6.16 -2.76 -26.16
CA ARG A 284 -7.52 -3.30 -26.21
C ARG A 284 -8.53 -2.20 -25.89
#